data_AF-A0A2D8NP28-F1
#
_entry.id   AF-A0A2D8NP28-F1
#
_cell.length_a   1.000
_cell.length_b   1.000
_cell.length_c   1.000
_cell.angle_alpha   90.00
_cell.angle_beta   90.00
_cell.angle_gamma   90.00
#
_symmetry.space_group_name_H-M   'P 1'
#
loop_
_entity.id
_entity.type
_entity.pdbx_description
1 polymer ?
#
loop_
_entity_poly.entity_id
_entity_poly.type
_entity_poly.pdbx_seq_one_letter_code
_entity_poly.pdbx_strand_id
1 'polypeptide(L)'
;MVGLIASFIVGSLAMVGGVLIVRHRVHLYEGTRRRQRRLVGRNAAGAFERLQRPFWAGLVGIWFVAIGIAVIVSAVLVAASPN
;
A
#
# COMPACT_ATOMS: atom_id res chain seq x y z
N MET A 1 -4.58 -1.13 27.41
CA MET A 1 -3.74 0.00 26.95
C MET A 1 -2.70 -0.41 25.90
N VAL A 2 -1.85 -1.41 26.15
CA VAL A 2 -0.79 -1.82 25.19
C VAL A 2 -1.32 -2.20 23.80
N GLY A 3 -2.43 -2.96 23.72
CA GLY A 3 -3.04 -3.32 22.43
C GLY A 3 -3.56 -2.14 21.62
N LEU A 4 -4.05 -1.10 22.29
CA LEU A 4 -4.59 0.11 21.66
C LEU A 4 -3.47 0.95 21.03
N ILE A 5 -2.35 1.08 21.75
CA ILE A 5 -1.13 1.74 21.25
C ILE A 5 -0.58 0.98 20.03
N ALA A 6 -0.52 -0.36 20.10
CA ALA A 6 -0.06 -1.18 18.98
C ALA A 6 -0.94 -1.02 17.73
N SER A 7 -2.27 -1.04 17.88
CA SER A 7 -3.20 -0.82 16.77
C SER A 7 -3.06 0.57 16.14
N PHE A 8 -2.83 1.61 16.93
CA PHE A 8 -2.58 2.96 16.43
C PHE A 8 -1.27 3.04 15.64
N ILE A 9 -0.20 2.44 16.14
CA ILE A 9 1.10 2.40 15.43
C ILE A 9 0.95 1.66 14.10
N VAL A 10 0.34 0.47 14.11
CA VAL A 10 0.15 -0.35 12.90
C VAL A 10 -0.74 0.38 11.89
N GLY A 11 -1.86 0.95 12.33
CA GLY A 11 -2.77 1.70 11.46
C GLY A 11 -2.10 2.94 10.84
N SER A 12 -1.32 3.67 11.63
CA SER A 12 -0.58 4.85 11.15
C SER A 12 0.50 4.46 10.15
N LEU A 13 1.26 3.39 10.40
CA LEU A 13 2.26 2.89 9.45
C LEU A 13 1.61 2.41 8.14
N ALA A 14 0.47 1.72 8.21
CA ALA A 14 -0.28 1.30 7.05
C ALA A 14 -0.78 2.50 6.22
N MET A 15 -1.28 3.56 6.87
CA MET A 15 -1.66 4.80 6.19
C MET A 15 -0.47 5.47 5.50
N VAL A 16 0.63 5.67 6.22
CA VAL A 16 1.84 6.32 5.66
C VAL A 16 2.38 5.50 4.49
N GLY A 17 2.45 4.17 4.64
CA GLY A 17 2.84 3.26 3.56
C GLY A 17 1.92 3.36 2.34
N GLY A 18 0.61 3.33 2.55
CA GLY A 18 -0.38 3.48 1.49
C GLY A 18 -0.26 4.82 0.75
N VAL A 19 -0.11 5.93 1.48
CA VAL A 19 0.10 7.26 0.89
C VAL A 19 1.41 7.34 0.12
N LEU A 20 2.49 6.76 0.64
CA LEU A 20 3.77 6.72 -0.06
C LEU A 20 3.68 5.91 -1.35
N ILE A 21 2.97 4.78 -1.35
CA ILE A 21 2.69 3.98 -2.55
C ILE A 21 1.90 4.80 -3.56
N VAL A 22 0.83 5.48 -3.14
CA VAL A 22 0.00 6.32 -4.05
C VAL A 22 0.83 7.48 -4.62
N ARG A 23 1.64 8.15 -3.80
CA ARG A 23 2.44 9.31 -4.19
C ARG A 23 3.59 8.92 -5.11
N HIS A 24 4.28 7.82 -4.82
CA HIS A 24 5.44 7.35 -5.58
C HIS A 24 5.08 6.28 -6.62
N ARG A 25 3.78 6.05 -6.90
CA ARG A 25 3.32 5.02 -7.85
C ARG A 25 3.98 5.08 -9.22
N VAL A 26 4.23 6.29 -9.72
CA VAL A 26 4.88 6.53 -11.02
C VAL A 26 6.37 6.19 -10.94
N HIS A 27 7.04 6.61 -9.86
CA HIS A 27 8.47 6.36 -9.66
C HIS A 27 8.77 4.88 -9.40
N LEU A 28 7.89 4.19 -8.64
CA LEU A 28 7.94 2.74 -8.41
C LEU A 28 7.72 1.96 -9.72
N TYR A 29 6.79 2.43 -10.57
CA TYR A 29 6.56 1.84 -11.88
C TYR A 29 7.79 2.02 -12.79
N GLU A 30 8.34 3.23 -12.88
CA GLU A 30 9.52 3.49 -13.71
C GLU A 30 10.77 2.73 -13.24
N GLY A 31 10.99 2.64 -11.93
CA GLY A 31 12.08 1.86 -11.34
C GLY A 31 11.97 0.37 -11.64
N THR A 32 10.77 -0.19 -11.47
CA THR A 32 10.49 -1.60 -11.77
C THR A 32 10.63 -1.89 -13.26
N ARG A 33 10.12 -1.01 -14.12
CA ARG A 33 10.23 -1.11 -15.58
C ARG A 33 11.69 -1.12 -16.05
N ARG A 34 12.55 -0.26 -15.48
CA ARG A 34 13.99 -0.24 -15.80
C ARG A 34 14.69 -1.53 -15.37
N ARG A 35 14.36 -2.08 -14.19
CA ARG A 35 14.90 -3.36 -13.71
C ARG A 35 14.40 -4.55 -14.51
N GLN A 36 13.10 -4.63 -14.83
CA GLN A 36 12.54 -5.70 -15.65
C GLN A 36 13.12 -5.72 -17.06
N ARG A 37 13.30 -4.55 -17.69
CA ARG A 37 13.96 -4.47 -19.01
C ARG A 37 15.41 -4.94 -18.98
N ARG A 38 16.12 -4.77 -17.86
CA ARG A 38 17.48 -5.30 -17.67
C ARG A 38 17.51 -6.82 -17.45
N LEU A 39 16.53 -7.38 -16.73
CA LEU A 39 16.53 -8.78 -16.33
C LEU A 39 15.87 -9.73 -17.35
N VAL A 40 14.78 -9.32 -18.00
CA VAL A 40 13.91 -10.22 -18.80
C VAL A 40 13.99 -9.91 -20.30
N GLY A 41 14.66 -8.82 -20.69
CA GLY A 41 14.73 -8.37 -22.08
C GLY A 41 13.48 -7.61 -22.55
N ARG A 42 13.63 -6.86 -23.65
CA ARG A 42 12.64 -5.87 -24.13
C ARG A 42 11.26 -6.47 -24.49
N ASN A 43 11.22 -7.71 -25.00
CA ASN A 43 9.99 -8.30 -25.53
C ASN A 43 9.04 -8.81 -24.43
N ALA A 44 9.56 -9.51 -23.43
CA ALA A 44 8.77 -9.97 -22.29
C ALA A 44 8.34 -8.81 -21.38
N ALA A 45 9.21 -7.81 -21.21
CA ALA A 45 8.89 -6.60 -20.45
C ALA A 45 7.69 -5.84 -21.04
N GLY A 46 7.50 -5.84 -22.36
CA GLY A 46 6.35 -5.21 -23.01
C GLY A 46 4.99 -5.87 -22.68
N ALA A 47 4.98 -7.18 -22.44
CA ALA A 47 3.78 -7.90 -22.01
C ALA A 47 3.43 -7.59 -20.54
N PHE A 48 4.44 -7.56 -19.66
CA PHE A 48 4.26 -7.20 -18.25
C PHE A 48 3.91 -5.70 -18.06
N GLU A 49 4.41 -4.79 -18.89
CA GLU A 49 4.04 -3.37 -18.88
C GLU A 49 2.54 -3.14 -19.03
N ARG A 50 1.85 -3.97 -19.82
CA ARG A 50 0.39 -3.84 -20.01
C ARG A 50 -0.41 -4.21 -18.76
N LEU A 51 0.11 -5.14 -17.96
CA LEU A 51 -0.49 -5.60 -16.70
C LEU A 51 -0.14 -4.68 -15.52
N GLN A 52 1.09 -4.18 -15.47
CA GLN A 52 1.62 -3.47 -14.30
C GLN A 52 1.29 -1.96 -14.29
N ARG A 53 0.09 -1.56 -14.73
CA ARG A 53 -0.27 -0.13 -14.84
C ARG A 53 -0.12 0.58 -13.49
N PRO A 54 0.40 1.83 -13.45
CA PRO A 54 0.53 2.63 -12.23
C PRO A 54 -0.81 2.87 -11.52
N PHE A 55 -1.94 2.68 -12.23
CA PHE A 55 -3.27 2.67 -11.66
C PHE A 55 -3.46 1.58 -10.59
N TRP A 56 -3.00 0.34 -10.85
CA TRP A 56 -3.12 -0.78 -9.90
C TRP A 56 -2.28 -0.55 -8.64
N ALA A 57 -1.07 0.02 -8.79
CA ALA A 57 -0.25 0.41 -7.64
C ALA A 57 -0.94 1.49 -6.79
N GLY A 58 -1.59 2.47 -7.43
CA GLY A 58 -2.41 3.45 -6.74
C GLY A 58 -3.59 2.81 -5.99
N LEU A 59 -4.29 1.87 -6.63
CA LEU A 59 -5.41 1.14 -6.01
C LEU A 59 -4.97 0.35 -4.77
N VAL A 60 -3.82 -0.33 -4.83
CA VAL A 60 -3.25 -1.04 -3.68
C VAL A 60 -2.91 -0.08 -2.55
N GLY A 61 -2.34 1.08 -2.87
CA GLY A 61 -2.05 2.11 -1.86
C GLY A 61 -3.31 2.64 -1.17
N ILE A 62 -4.40 2.86 -1.92
CA ILE A 62 -5.70 3.26 -1.36
C ILE A 62 -6.25 2.17 -0.44
N TRP A 63 -6.18 0.90 -0.84
CA TRP A 63 -6.57 -0.23 0.00
C TRP A 63 -5.79 -0.28 1.31
N PHE A 64 -4.49 -0.02 1.27
CA PHE A 64 -3.66 0.03 2.48
C PHE A 64 -4.09 1.13 3.45
N VAL A 65 -4.44 2.31 2.92
CA VAL A 65 -5.01 3.40 3.73
C VAL A 65 -6.34 2.98 4.34
N ALA A 66 -7.24 2.39 3.55
CA ALA A 66 -8.55 1.94 4.03
C ALA A 66 -8.45 0.88 5.14
N ILE A 67 -7.52 -0.07 5.00
CA ILE A 67 -7.24 -1.07 6.05
C ILE A 67 -6.68 -0.39 7.30
N GLY A 68 -5.75 0.56 7.16
CA GLY A 68 -5.23 1.34 8.29
C GLY A 68 -6.33 2.07 9.06
N ILE A 69 -7.28 2.70 8.36
CA ILE A 69 -8.48 3.31 8.95
C ILE A 69 -9.30 2.26 9.69
N ALA A 70 -9.61 1.14 9.04
CA ALA A 70 -10.45 0.09 9.61
C ALA A 70 -9.87 -0.49 10.91
N VAL A 71 -8.53 -0.68 10.97
CA VAL A 71 -7.84 -1.17 12.17
C VAL A 71 -7.95 -0.17 13.31
N ILE A 72 -7.75 1.13 13.04
CA ILE A 72 -7.85 2.18 14.07
C ILE A 72 -9.30 2.28 14.58
N VAL A 73 -10.28 2.33 13.67
CA VAL A 73 -11.70 2.41 14.01
C VAL A 73 -12.13 1.19 14.84
N SER A 74 -11.74 -0.02 14.43
CA SER A 74 -12.07 -1.24 15.17
C SER A 74 -11.45 -1.24 16.57
N ALA A 75 -10.20 -0.80 16.71
CA ALA A 75 -9.55 -0.69 18.01
C ALA A 75 -10.24 0.34 18.93
N VAL A 76 -10.71 1.46 18.37
CA VAL A 76 -11.49 2.47 19.11
C VAL A 76 -12.84 1.91 19.53
N LEU A 77 -13.56 1.22 18.65
CA LEU A 77 -14.87 0.62 18.96
C LEU A 77 -14.76 -0.45 20.04
N VAL A 78 -13.72 -1.30 19.99
CA VAL A 78 -13.46 -2.31 21.03
C VAL A 78 -13.11 -1.64 22.37
N ALA A 79 -12.37 -0.54 22.34
CA ALA A 79 -12.03 0.20 23.57
C ALA A 79 -13.22 0.98 24.15
N ALA A 80 -14.14 1.42 23.30
CA ALA A 80 -15.34 2.17 23.68
C ALA A 80 -16.52 1.28 24.04
N SER A 81 -16.49 0.00 23.65
CA SER A 81 -17.45 -1.03 24.07
C SER A 81 -17.12 -1.45 25.51
N PRO A 82 -17.90 -1.02 26.52
CA PRO A 82 -17.72 -1.51 27.87
C PRO A 82 -18.32 -2.91 27.92
N ASN A 83 -17.47 -3.93 27.85
CA ASN A 83 -17.83 -5.22 28.45
C ASN A 83 -17.60 -5.11 29.96
#